data_AF-A0A8J7QUV9-F1
#
_entry.id   AF-A0A8J7QUV9-F1
#
_cell.length_a   1.000
_cell.length_b   1.000
_cell.length_c   1.000
_cell.angle_alpha   90.00
_cell.angle_beta   90.00
_cell.angle_gamma   90.00
#
_symmetry.space_group_name_H-M   'P 1'
#
loop_
_entity.id
_entity.type
_entity.pdbx_description
1 polymer ?
#
loop_
_entity_poly.entity_id
_entity_poly.type
_entity_poly.pdbx_seq_one_letter_code
_entity_poly.pdbx_strand_id
1 'polypeptide(L)'
;MTRTTETITIGKLGPSDLDTNEVLQMKGTYRLADVCRFLFIKPEQFRNQAKKCTESRRVMGIFYHQPENTYLVEMPVFSQWLADLWLGTDS
;
A
#
# COMPACT_ATOMS: atom_id res chain seq x y z
N MET A 1 6.07 27.92 8.56
CA MET A 1 6.22 26.48 8.80
C MET A 1 6.71 25.84 7.51
N THR A 2 7.99 25.52 7.41
CA THR A 2 8.58 24.85 6.25
C THR A 2 8.05 23.42 6.19
N ARG A 3 7.11 23.16 5.28
CA ARG A 3 6.74 21.79 4.91
C ARG A 3 7.97 21.18 4.27
N THR A 4 8.68 20.32 5.00
CA THR A 4 9.69 19.43 4.44
C THR A 4 8.96 18.55 3.44
N THR A 5 9.14 18.82 2.15
CA THR A 5 8.65 17.94 1.09
C THR A 5 9.51 16.69 1.15
N GLU A 6 9.16 15.74 2.01
CA GLU A 6 9.80 14.43 2.03
C GLU A 6 9.69 13.84 0.63
N THR A 7 10.83 13.71 -0.04
CA THR A 7 10.91 13.05 -1.34
C THR A 7 10.67 11.57 -1.11
N ILE A 8 9.41 11.14 -1.22
CA ILE A 8 9.04 9.73 -1.13
C ILE A 8 9.64 9.04 -2.36
N THR A 9 10.59 8.13 -2.12
CA THR A 9 11.14 7.30 -3.19
C THR A 9 10.17 6.17 -3.47
N ILE A 10 9.52 6.22 -4.64
CA ILE A 10 8.57 5.19 -5.07
C ILE A 10 9.39 4.08 -5.74
N GLY A 11 9.34 2.89 -5.15
CA GLY A 11 9.96 1.71 -5.71
C GLY A 11 9.28 1.27 -7.00
N LYS A 12 10.04 0.63 -7.89
CA LYS A 12 9.52 -0.01 -9.09
C LYS A 12 9.41 -1.50 -8.83
N LEU A 13 8.20 -2.06 -8.95
CA LEU A 13 8.02 -3.51 -8.92
C LEU A 13 8.64 -4.12 -10.19
N GLY A 14 9.42 -5.19 -10.01
CA GLY A 14 10.15 -5.89 -11.06
C GLY A 14 9.23 -6.61 -12.07
N PRO A 15 9.80 -7.40 -13.01
CA PRO A 15 9.01 -8.13 -14.01
C PRO A 15 7.98 -9.08 -13.40
N SER A 16 7.01 -9.49 -14.22
CA SER A 16 5.68 -10.03 -13.86
C SER A 16 5.63 -11.37 -13.10
N ASP A 17 6.76 -11.87 -12.60
CA ASP A 17 6.92 -13.19 -11.98
C ASP A 17 7.10 -13.14 -10.45
N LEU A 18 6.96 -11.98 -9.81
CA LEU A 18 6.99 -11.90 -8.35
C LEU A 18 5.79 -12.65 -7.75
N ASP A 19 6.06 -13.58 -6.84
CA ASP A 19 5.02 -14.27 -6.08
C ASP A 19 4.36 -13.32 -5.06
N THR A 20 3.11 -13.62 -4.69
CA THR A 20 2.35 -12.87 -3.66
C THR A 20 3.17 -12.73 -2.37
N ASN A 21 3.87 -13.78 -1.93
CA ASN A 21 4.67 -13.75 -0.71
C ASN A 21 5.88 -12.83 -0.84
N GLU A 22 6.54 -12.81 -2.00
CA GLU A 22 7.68 -11.92 -2.25
C GLU A 22 7.25 -10.46 -2.17
N VAL A 23 6.10 -10.13 -2.78
CA VAL A 23 5.52 -8.79 -2.73
C VAL A 23 5.25 -8.37 -1.29
N LEU A 24 4.63 -9.23 -0.47
CA LEU A 24 4.33 -8.93 0.93
C LEU A 24 5.57 -8.72 1.81
N GLN A 25 6.74 -9.27 1.42
CA GLN A 25 8.01 -9.08 2.11
C GLN A 25 8.80 -7.85 1.64
N MET A 26 8.36 -7.17 0.58
CA MET A 26 9.04 -5.99 0.07
C MET A 26 9.03 -4.85 1.08
N LYS A 27 10.13 -4.10 1.12
CA LYS A 27 10.24 -2.87 1.92
C LYS A 27 10.13 -1.66 1.01
N GLY A 28 9.51 -0.60 1.51
CA GLY A 28 9.36 0.67 0.82
C GLY A 28 7.94 0.98 0.37
N THR A 29 7.84 1.98 -0.49
CA THR A 29 6.57 2.53 -0.95
C THR A 29 6.40 2.25 -2.44
N TYR A 30 5.26 1.67 -2.80
CA TYR A 30 4.95 1.28 -4.19
C TYR A 30 3.58 1.81 -4.59
N ARG A 31 3.28 1.75 -5.88
CA ARG A 31 1.93 2.10 -6.36
C ARG A 31 0.97 1.01 -5.96
N LEU A 32 -0.17 1.41 -5.38
CA LEU A 32 -1.21 0.48 -4.95
C LEU A 32 -1.69 -0.40 -6.10
N ALA A 33 -1.82 0.16 -7.31
CA ALA A 33 -2.25 -0.59 -8.49
C ALA A 33 -1.29 -1.74 -8.83
N ASP A 34 0.02 -1.50 -8.71
CA ASP A 34 1.03 -2.51 -9.04
C ASP A 34 1.04 -3.62 -7.98
N VAL A 35 0.98 -3.27 -6.70
CA VAL A 35 0.88 -4.25 -5.59
C VAL A 35 -0.38 -5.09 -5.71
N CYS A 36 -1.54 -4.46 -5.94
CA CYS A 36 -2.81 -5.18 -6.08
C CYS A 36 -2.82 -6.15 -7.27
N ARG A 37 -2.08 -5.86 -8.35
CA ARG A 37 -1.95 -6.76 -9.50
C ARG A 37 -1.33 -8.10 -9.11
N PHE A 38 -0.31 -8.09 -8.24
CA PHE A 38 0.35 -9.32 -7.78
C PHE A 38 -0.46 -10.09 -6.75
N LEU A 39 -1.24 -9.37 -5.92
CA LEU A 39 -2.09 -9.99 -4.90
C LEU A 39 -3.44 -10.47 -5.45
N PHE A 40 -3.69 -10.33 -6.76
CA PHE A 40 -4.97 -10.68 -7.41
C PHE A 40 -6.21 -10.02 -6.78
N ILE A 41 -6.05 -8.80 -6.24
CA ILE A 41 -7.11 -8.03 -5.58
C ILE A 41 -7.42 -6.73 -6.34
N LYS A 42 -8.65 -6.21 -6.19
CA LYS A 42 -9.04 -4.96 -6.86
C LYS A 42 -8.55 -3.74 -6.08
N PRO A 43 -7.73 -2.84 -6.67
CA PRO A 43 -7.24 -1.65 -5.97
C PRO A 43 -8.36 -0.70 -5.53
N GLU A 44 -9.51 -0.73 -6.21
CA GLU A 44 -10.67 0.12 -5.91
C GLU A 44 -11.23 -0.11 -4.50
N GLN A 45 -11.21 -1.35 -4.01
CA GLN A 45 -11.68 -1.67 -2.65
C GLN A 45 -10.83 -0.95 -1.60
N PHE A 46 -9.52 -1.00 -1.76
CA PHE A 46 -8.57 -0.31 -0.88
C PHE A 46 -8.65 1.21 -1.00
N ARG A 47 -8.83 1.74 -2.22
CA ARG A 47 -9.04 3.18 -2.42
C ARG A 47 -10.28 3.68 -1.70
N ASN A 48 -11.39 2.95 -1.80
CA ASN A 48 -12.63 3.32 -1.12
C ASN A 48 -12.48 3.25 0.40
N GLN A 49 -11.79 2.23 0.92
CA GLN A 49 -11.49 2.11 2.34
C GLN A 49 -10.58 3.25 2.82
N ALA A 50 -9.51 3.55 2.08
CA ALA A 50 -8.57 4.62 2.40
C ALA A 50 -9.22 6.01 2.37
N LYS A 51 -10.21 6.23 1.50
CA LYS A 51 -11.02 7.47 1.50
C LYS A 51 -11.91 7.61 2.72
N LYS A 52 -12.44 6.49 3.24
CA LYS A 52 -13.32 6.48 4.42
C LYS A 52 -12.54 6.58 5.74
N CYS A 53 -11.28 6.15 5.74
CA CYS A 53 -10.42 6.12 6.91
C CYS A 53 -9.34 7.22 6.85
N THR A 54 -9.47 8.24 7.71
CA THR A 54 -8.50 9.35 7.82
C THR A 54 -7.12 8.89 8.29
N GLU A 55 -7.04 7.78 9.03
CA GLU A 55 -5.80 7.13 9.46
C GLU A 55 -5.33 6.00 8.52
N SER A 56 -5.85 5.93 7.29
CA SER A 56 -5.56 4.86 6.34
C SER A 56 -4.06 4.64 6.07
N ARG A 57 -3.26 5.70 6.09
CA ARG A 57 -1.79 5.58 5.99
C ARG A 57 -1.21 4.81 7.18
N ARG A 58 -1.67 5.12 8.39
CA ARG A 58 -1.16 4.51 9.63
C ARG A 58 -1.66 3.08 9.80
N VAL A 59 -2.92 2.82 9.45
CA VAL A 59 -3.58 1.53 9.68
C VAL A 59 -3.33 0.55 8.54
N MET A 60 -3.39 1.02 7.29
CA MET A 60 -3.30 0.17 6.10
C MET A 60 -2.04 0.41 5.28
N GLY A 61 -1.23 1.43 5.60
CA GLY A 61 -0.10 1.84 4.76
C GLY A 61 -0.51 2.59 3.49
N ILE A 62 -1.79 2.88 3.27
CA ILE A 62 -2.28 3.42 1.99
C ILE A 62 -2.51 4.93 2.11
N PHE A 63 -2.00 5.69 1.15
CA PHE A 63 -2.21 7.13 1.10
C PHE A 63 -2.24 7.67 -0.32
N TYR A 64 -2.91 8.80 -0.50
CA TYR A 64 -2.92 9.51 -1.78
C TYR A 64 -1.68 10.41 -1.90
N HIS A 65 -0.87 10.17 -2.92
CA HIS A 65 0.30 10.99 -3.21
C HIS A 65 -0.05 12.01 -4.30
N GLN A 66 -0.23 13.27 -3.88
CA GLN A 66 -0.63 14.35 -4.79
C GLN A 66 0.35 14.59 -5.95
N PRO A 67 1.69 14.61 -5.77
CA PRO A 67 2.63 14.86 -6.86
C PRO A 67 2.52 13.87 -8.03
N GLU A 68 2.37 12.57 -7.72
CA GLU A 68 2.20 11.52 -8.73
C GLU A 68 0.73 11.25 -9.05
N ASN A 69 -0.19 12.01 -8.45
CA ASN A 69 -1.64 11.89 -8.60
C ASN A 69 -2.16 10.45 -8.48
N THR A 70 -1.62 9.68 -7.54
CA THR A 70 -1.89 8.23 -7.42
C THR A 70 -1.90 7.76 -5.97
N TYR A 71 -2.46 6.57 -5.74
CA TYR A 71 -2.41 5.91 -4.43
C TYR A 71 -1.11 5.11 -4.30
N LEU A 72 -0.42 5.36 -3.20
CA LEU A 72 0.77 4.64 -2.79
C LEU A 72 0.46 3.75 -1.59
N VAL A 73 1.30 2.74 -1.41
CA VAL A 73 1.23 1.79 -0.31
C VAL A 73 2.60 1.59 0.32
N GLU A 74 2.68 1.74 1.63
CA GLU A 74 3.84 1.42 2.47
C GLU A 74 3.77 -0.07 2.83
N MET A 75 4.57 -0.89 2.15
CA MET A 75 4.47 -2.35 2.23
C MET A 75 4.57 -2.92 3.65
N PRO A 76 5.44 -2.44 4.55
CA PRO A 76 5.52 -2.98 5.91
C PRO A 76 4.23 -2.82 6.72
N VAL A 77 3.47 -1.74 6.51
CA VAL A 77 2.20 -1.50 7.20
C VAL A 77 1.08 -2.27 6.51
N PHE A 78 1.09 -2.27 5.18
CA PHE A 78 0.07 -2.95 4.38
C PHE A 78 0.11 -4.47 4.51
N SER A 79 1.30 -5.08 4.53
CA SER A 79 1.44 -6.52 4.69
C SER A 79 1.01 -6.99 6.08
N GLN A 80 1.32 -6.22 7.13
CA GLN A 80 0.83 -6.48 8.47
C GLN A 80 -0.69 -6.39 8.53
N TRP A 81 -1.27 -5.31 7.99
CA TRP A 81 -2.73 -5.13 7.97
C TRP A 81 -3.44 -6.24 7.17
N LEU A 82 -2.87 -6.68 6.05
CA LEU A 82 -3.39 -7.83 5.29
C LEU A 82 -3.30 -9.14 6.10
N ALA A 83 -2.20 -9.36 6.82
CA ALA A 83 -2.05 -10.52 7.68
C ALA A 83 -3.11 -10.53 8.79
N ASP A 84 -3.35 -9.38 9.44
CA ASP A 84 -4.37 -9.24 10.49
C ASP A 84 -5.78 -9.52 9.95
N LEU A 85 -6.06 -9.11 8.70
CA LEU A 85 -7.32 -9.34 8.01
C LEU A 85 -7.52 -10.81 7.63
N TRP A 86 -6.48 -11.51 7.15
CA TRP A 86 -6.57 -12.91 6.73
C TRP A 86 -6.52 -13.91 7.88
N LEU A 87 -5.78 -13.61 8.94
CA LEU A 87 -5.71 -14.43 10.15
C LEU A 87 -6.99 -14.34 11.00
N GLY A 88 -7.95 -13.49 10.60
CA GLY A 88 -9.25 -13.39 11.25
C GLY A 88 -9.10 -12.93 12.69
N THR A 89 -8.40 -11.81 12.91
CA THR A 89 -8.41 -11.19 14.25
C THR A 89 -9.76 -10.51 14.46
N ASP A 90 -10.76 -11.33 14.78
CA ASP A 90 -11.98 -10.93 15.48
C ASP A 90 -11.52 -10.33 16.82
N SER A 91 -11.52 -9.00 16.93
CA SER A 91 -11.47 -8.30 18.23
C SER A 91 -12.84 -7.79 18.56
#